data_AF-A0A521VBG0-F1
#
_entry.id   AF-A0A521VBG0-F1
#
_cell.length_a   1.000
_cell.length_b   1.000
_cell.length_c   1.000
_cell.angle_alpha   90.00
_cell.angle_beta   90.00
_cell.angle_gamma   90.00
#
_symmetry.space_group_name_H-M   'P 1'
#
loop_
_entity.id
_entity.type
_entity.pdbx_description
1 polymer ?
#
loop_
_entity_poly.entity_id
_entity_poly.type
_entity_poly.pdbx_seq_one_letter_code
_entity_poly.pdbx_strand_id
1 'polypeptide(L)'
;MEDKSEKYLAILADILNSLANWWNNAPGDVKNEVIIDKEKRHILMVSTGRNKDRFEYLVLFHFKVQDGKIWVLKNNTDEDLDRELWKQGVPIKDIVVGRHSDFERNLKGYEYGMV
;
A
#
# COMPACT_ATOMS: atom_id res chain seq x y z
N MET A 1 -14.66 13.94 7.39
CA MET A 1 -13.25 13.63 7.67
C MET A 1 -13.07 12.14 8.00
N GLU A 2 -13.99 11.52 8.74
CA GLU A 2 -14.06 10.05 8.92
C GLU A 2 -14.40 9.29 7.63
N ASP A 3 -15.48 9.69 6.94
CA ASP A 3 -16.02 9.03 5.73
C ASP A 3 -14.98 8.83 4.61
N LYS A 4 -14.13 9.83 4.39
CA LYS A 4 -13.05 9.76 3.39
C LYS A 4 -11.96 8.75 3.76
N SER A 5 -11.60 8.68 5.04
CA SER A 5 -10.57 7.77 5.54
C SER A 5 -11.05 6.31 5.49
N GLU A 6 -12.32 6.07 5.84
CA GLU A 6 -12.95 4.76 5.71
C GLU A 6 -13.03 4.32 4.24
N LYS A 7 -13.45 5.22 3.34
CA LYS A 7 -13.45 4.97 1.89
C LYS A 7 -12.06 4.57 1.38
N TYR A 8 -11.01 5.29 1.78
CA TYR A 8 -9.65 4.98 1.33
C TYR A 8 -9.10 3.68 1.89
N LEU A 9 -9.42 3.38 3.15
CA LEU A 9 -9.05 2.09 3.72
C LEU A 9 -9.74 0.94 2.98
N ALA A 10 -11.01 1.10 2.61
CA ALA A 10 -11.75 0.12 1.81
C ALA A 10 -11.14 -0.07 0.41
N ILE A 11 -10.83 1.03 -0.31
CA ILE A 11 -10.18 0.97 -1.62
C ILE A 11 -8.83 0.24 -1.53
N LEU A 12 -8.00 0.57 -0.54
CA LEU A 12 -6.71 -0.11 -0.34
C LEU A 12 -6.88 -1.59 0.00
N ALA A 13 -7.87 -1.92 0.83
CA ALA A 13 -8.18 -3.31 1.16
C ALA A 13 -8.59 -4.10 -0.09
N ASP A 14 -9.45 -3.54 -0.94
CA ASP A 14 -9.88 -4.20 -2.17
C ASP A 14 -8.70 -4.43 -3.11
N ILE A 15 -7.89 -3.39 -3.37
CA ILE A 15 -6.70 -3.50 -4.23
C ILE A 15 -5.73 -4.58 -3.72
N LEU A 16 -5.35 -4.51 -2.43
CA LEU A 16 -4.37 -5.43 -1.88
C LEU A 16 -4.90 -6.86 -1.77
N ASN A 17 -6.18 -7.07 -1.47
CA ASN A 17 -6.76 -8.41 -1.46
C ASN A 17 -6.84 -8.98 -2.88
N SER A 18 -7.19 -8.18 -3.88
CA SER A 18 -7.16 -8.60 -5.29
C SER A 18 -5.76 -9.00 -5.74
N LEU A 19 -4.73 -8.20 -5.39
CA LEU A 19 -3.34 -8.52 -5.68
C LEU A 19 -2.87 -9.78 -4.95
N ALA A 20 -3.12 -9.90 -3.65
CA ALA A 20 -2.76 -11.08 -2.86
C ALA A 20 -3.38 -12.35 -3.45
N ASN A 21 -4.67 -12.31 -3.79
CA ASN A 21 -5.37 -13.43 -4.41
C ASN A 21 -4.75 -13.79 -5.77
N TRP A 22 -4.44 -12.80 -6.61
CA TRP A 22 -3.82 -13.04 -7.91
C TRP A 22 -2.41 -13.64 -7.77
N TRP A 23 -1.56 -13.10 -6.89
CA TRP A 23 -0.19 -13.58 -6.66
C TRP A 23 -0.16 -14.97 -6.02
N ASN A 24 -1.11 -15.26 -5.12
CA ASN A 24 -1.20 -16.55 -4.46
C ASN A 24 -1.68 -17.69 -5.38
N ASN A 25 -2.16 -17.39 -6.59
CA ASN A 25 -2.47 -18.41 -7.60
C ASN A 25 -1.21 -19.07 -8.19
N ALA A 26 -0.05 -18.43 -8.07
CA ALA A 26 1.21 -19.04 -8.47
C ALA A 26 1.56 -20.22 -7.53
N PRO A 27 2.10 -21.33 -8.05
CA PRO A 27 2.53 -22.45 -7.22
C PRO A 27 3.72 -22.06 -6.34
N GLY A 28 3.72 -22.52 -5.09
CA GLY A 28 4.79 -22.28 -4.13
C GLY A 28 4.30 -22.16 -2.69
N ASP A 29 5.28 -22.21 -1.77
CA ASP A 29 5.05 -22.17 -0.33
C ASP A 29 5.17 -20.75 0.25
N VAL A 30 5.39 -19.74 -0.60
CA VAL A 30 5.31 -18.32 -0.23
C VAL A 30 3.87 -17.85 -0.46
N LYS A 31 3.31 -17.18 0.54
CA LYS A 31 1.96 -16.63 0.53
C LYS A 31 1.98 -15.14 0.85
N ASN A 32 1.12 -14.41 0.18
CA ASN A 32 0.90 -12.99 0.38
C ASN A 32 -0.37 -12.82 1.21
N GLU A 33 -0.24 -12.16 2.37
CA GLU A 33 -1.33 -11.95 3.31
C GLU A 33 -1.55 -10.46 3.55
N VAL A 34 -2.82 -10.04 3.51
CA VAL A 34 -3.21 -8.67 3.81
C VAL A 34 -3.54 -8.55 5.28
N ILE A 35 -2.85 -7.64 5.98
CA ILE A 35 -3.01 -7.38 7.40
C ILE A 35 -3.58 -5.97 7.55
N ILE A 36 -4.76 -5.86 8.18
CA ILE A 36 -5.48 -4.59 8.35
C ILE A 36 -5.65 -4.31 9.84
N ASP A 37 -5.01 -3.24 10.32
CA ASP A 37 -5.35 -2.61 11.59
C ASP A 37 -6.34 -1.47 11.31
N LYS A 38 -7.63 -1.74 11.50
CA LYS A 38 -8.69 -0.77 11.23
C LYS A 38 -8.69 0.40 12.20
N GLU A 39 -8.32 0.17 13.47
CA GLU A 39 -8.31 1.21 14.50
C GLU A 39 -7.21 2.24 14.25
N LYS A 40 -6.01 1.78 13.92
CA LYS A 40 -4.86 2.64 13.61
C LYS A 40 -4.74 2.95 12.12
N ARG A 41 -5.62 2.38 11.31
CA ARG A 41 -5.71 2.56 9.84
C ARG A 41 -4.41 2.25 9.11
N HIS A 42 -3.75 1.18 9.56
CA HIS A 42 -2.63 0.60 8.84
C HIS A 42 -3.11 -0.57 8.01
N ILE A 43 -2.60 -0.65 6.79
CA ILE A 43 -2.79 -1.80 5.94
C ILE A 43 -1.46 -2.21 5.31
N LEU A 44 -1.15 -3.49 5.42
CA LEU A 44 0.07 -4.09 4.91
C LEU A 44 -0.28 -5.29 4.04
N MET A 45 0.56 -5.55 3.05
CA MET A 45 0.65 -6.88 2.45
C MET A 45 2.02 -7.45 2.76
N VAL A 46 2.05 -8.64 3.36
CA VAL A 46 3.28 -9.32 3.77
C VAL A 46 3.39 -10.61 2.98
N SER A 47 4.55 -10.84 2.39
CA SER A 47 4.92 -12.14 1.82
C SER A 47 5.63 -12.97 2.86
N THR A 48 5.13 -14.16 3.15
CA THR A 48 5.69 -15.08 4.13
C THR A 48 5.74 -16.51 3.59
N GLY A 49 6.80 -17.24 3.90
CA GLY A 49 6.87 -18.67 3.56
C GLY A 49 8.29 -19.14 3.26
N ARG A 50 8.40 -20.29 2.61
CA ARG A 50 9.71 -20.85 2.22
C ARG A 50 9.87 -20.81 0.71
N ASN A 51 10.99 -20.26 0.27
CA ASN A 51 11.45 -20.36 -1.11
C ASN A 51 12.71 -21.21 -1.12
N LYS A 52 12.55 -22.51 -1.37
CA LYS A 52 13.62 -23.52 -1.27
C LYS A 52 14.27 -23.46 0.13
N ASP A 53 15.56 -23.15 0.18
CA ASP A 53 16.35 -23.12 1.42
C ASP A 53 16.25 -21.78 2.17
N ARG A 54 15.58 -20.78 1.60
CA ARG A 54 15.42 -19.45 2.19
C ARG A 54 14.03 -19.28 2.77
N PHE A 55 13.96 -18.78 4.01
CA PHE A 55 12.72 -18.26 4.56
C PHE A 55 12.50 -16.83 4.05
N GLU A 56 11.30 -16.57 3.56
CA GLU A 56 10.87 -15.27 3.07
C GLU A 56 9.95 -14.61 4.11
N TYR A 57 10.28 -13.37 4.45
CA TYR A 57 9.45 -12.48 5.26
C TYR A 57 9.69 -11.06 4.76
N LEU A 58 8.75 -10.53 3.98
CA LEU A 58 8.89 -9.23 3.34
C LEU A 58 7.57 -8.46 3.40
N VAL A 59 7.64 -7.20 3.85
CA VAL A 59 6.53 -6.26 3.68
C VAL A 59 6.57 -5.75 2.24
N LEU A 60 5.62 -6.18 1.42
CA LEU A 60 5.51 -5.79 0.01
C LEU A 60 4.93 -4.38 -0.10
N PHE A 61 3.86 -4.12 0.64
CA PHE A 61 3.20 -2.83 0.72
C PHE A 61 2.91 -2.46 2.17
N HIS A 62 3.01 -1.16 2.48
CA HIS A 62 2.55 -0.61 3.76
C HIS A 62 1.97 0.78 3.53
N PHE A 63 0.69 0.91 3.84
CA PHE A 63 -0.01 2.19 3.84
C PHE A 63 -0.49 2.57 5.23
N LYS A 64 -0.65 3.86 5.43
CA LYS A 64 -1.40 4.43 6.55
C LYS A 64 -2.45 5.39 5.99
N VAL A 65 -3.69 5.32 6.47
CA VAL A 65 -4.70 6.33 6.17
C VAL A 65 -4.79 7.29 7.34
N GLN A 66 -4.46 8.56 7.11
CA GLN A 66 -4.46 9.59 8.13
C GLN A 66 -4.84 10.94 7.52
N ASP A 67 -5.66 11.72 8.24
CA ASP A 67 -6.08 13.07 7.86
C ASP A 67 -6.71 13.14 6.45
N GLY A 68 -7.48 12.10 6.10
CA GLY A 68 -8.13 12.00 4.78
C GLY A 68 -7.14 11.86 3.62
N LYS A 69 -5.94 11.32 3.87
CA LYS A 69 -4.89 11.03 2.89
C LYS A 69 -4.37 9.59 3.06
N ILE A 70 -3.84 9.05 1.97
CA ILE A 70 -3.14 7.75 1.92
C ILE A 70 -1.64 8.03 1.98
N TRP A 71 -0.98 7.50 2.99
CA TRP A 71 0.47 7.60 3.17
C TRP A 71 1.13 6.30 2.73
N VAL A 72 1.91 6.36 1.66
CA VAL A 72 2.69 5.24 1.13
C VAL A 72 3.99 5.13 1.92
N LEU A 73 4.03 4.20 2.89
CA LEU A 73 5.20 3.97 3.75
C LEU A 73 6.18 3.01 3.11
N LYS A 74 5.67 1.97 2.44
CA LYS A 74 6.44 1.03 1.62
C LYS A 74 5.67 0.64 0.37
N ASN A 75 6.38 0.65 -0.76
CA ASN A 75 6.10 -0.13 -1.96
C ASN A 75 7.44 -0.76 -2.35
N ASN A 76 7.60 -2.06 -2.10
CA ASN A 76 8.80 -2.83 -2.42
C ASN A 76 8.59 -3.67 -3.69
N THR A 77 7.74 -3.18 -4.60
CA THR A 77 7.33 -3.87 -5.83
C THR A 77 7.40 -2.87 -6.99
N ASP A 78 7.29 -3.36 -8.22
CA ASP A 78 7.21 -2.52 -9.42
C ASP A 78 5.76 -2.12 -9.77
N GLU A 79 4.81 -2.32 -8.85
CA GLU A 79 3.40 -1.98 -9.06
C GLU A 79 3.14 -0.47 -8.94
N ASP A 80 2.46 0.10 -9.95
CA ASP A 80 2.02 1.49 -10.01
C ASP A 80 0.74 1.72 -9.18
N LEU A 81 0.81 1.55 -7.86
CA LEU A 81 -0.37 1.67 -7.00
C LEU A 81 -1.00 3.06 -7.01
N ASP A 82 -0.22 4.12 -7.27
CA ASP A 82 -0.74 5.48 -7.36
C ASP A 82 -1.70 5.62 -8.55
N ARG A 83 -1.41 4.93 -9.66
CA ARG A 83 -2.30 4.87 -10.84
C ARG A 83 -3.57 4.08 -10.54
N GLU A 84 -3.46 2.97 -9.81
CA GLU A 84 -4.62 2.15 -9.46
C GLU A 84 -5.55 2.89 -8.49
N LEU A 85 -4.99 3.57 -7.49
CA LEU A 85 -5.74 4.44 -6.59
C LEU A 85 -6.44 5.57 -7.35
N TRP A 86 -5.78 6.18 -8.33
CA TRP A 86 -6.39 7.20 -9.17
C TRP A 86 -7.59 6.67 -9.98
N LYS A 87 -7.48 5.48 -10.59
CA LYS A 87 -8.60 4.83 -11.30
C LYS A 87 -9.79 4.55 -10.38
N GLN A 88 -9.53 4.24 -9.11
CA GLN A 88 -10.54 4.02 -8.07
C GLN A 88 -11.11 5.34 -7.51
N GLY A 89 -10.72 6.49 -8.09
CA GLY A 89 -11.26 7.81 -7.75
C GLY A 89 -10.58 8.48 -6.55
N VAL A 90 -9.38 8.05 -6.16
CA VAL A 90 -8.54 8.76 -5.18
C VAL A 90 -7.85 9.93 -5.89
N PRO A 91 -8.09 11.19 -5.48
CA PRO A 91 -7.36 12.33 -6.01
C PRO A 91 -5.86 12.20 -5.69
N ILE A 92 -5.00 12.48 -6.66
CA ILE A 92 -3.54 12.37 -6.51
C ILE A 92 -3.02 13.21 -5.31
N LYS A 93 -3.61 14.38 -5.08
CA LYS A 93 -3.30 15.26 -3.92
C LYS A 93 -3.53 14.61 -2.53
N ASP A 94 -4.27 13.51 -2.50
CA ASP A 94 -4.56 12.75 -1.29
C ASP A 94 -3.59 11.57 -1.10
N ILE A 95 -2.65 11.36 -2.01
CA ILE A 95 -1.62 10.34 -1.92
C ILE A 95 -0.31 11.01 -1.53
N VAL A 96 0.29 10.55 -0.43
CA VAL A 96 1.49 11.13 0.18
C VAL A 96 2.59 10.09 0.22
N VAL A 97 3.78 10.44 -0.29
CA VAL A 97 4.97 9.60 -0.13
C VAL A 97 5.46 9.71 1.32
N GLY A 98 5.07 8.74 2.14
CA GLY A 98 5.23 8.79 3.60
C GLY A 98 6.64 8.47 4.08
N ARG A 99 7.49 7.88 3.24
CA ARG A 99 8.90 7.58 3.55
C ARG A 99 9.84 8.79 3.54
N HIS A 100 9.40 9.92 3.00
CA HIS A 100 10.17 11.16 2.95
C HIS A 100 9.76 12.10 4.09
N SER A 101 10.68 12.94 4.55
CA SER A 101 10.37 14.07 5.45
C SER A 101 9.51 15.13 4.74
N ASP A 102 8.84 16.00 5.51
CA ASP A 102 8.09 17.13 4.95
C ASP A 102 8.96 18.02 4.05
N PHE A 103 10.21 18.25 4.48
CA PHE A 103 11.19 19.01 3.71
C PHE A 103 11.50 18.38 2.35
N GLU A 104 11.75 17.07 2.31
CA GLU A 104 12.03 16.34 1.07
C GLU A 104 10.82 16.27 0.13
N ARG A 105 9.60 16.17 0.67
CA ARG A 105 8.36 16.22 -0.13
C ARG A 105 8.21 17.55 -0.85
N ASN A 106 8.44 18.66 -0.14
CA ASN A 106 8.30 20.01 -0.66
C ASN A 106 9.38 20.38 -1.69
N LEU A 107 10.60 19.87 -1.52
CA LEU A 107 11.74 20.19 -2.41
C LEU A 107 11.62 19.59 -3.82
N LYS A 108 10.89 18.48 -3.98
CA LYS A 108 10.96 17.66 -5.20
C LYS A 108 9.63 17.51 -5.92
N GLY A 109 8.60 18.25 -5.53
CA GLY A 109 7.26 18.11 -6.13
C GLY A 109 6.64 16.72 -5.90
N TYR A 110 7.16 15.96 -4.93
CA TYR A 110 6.70 14.60 -4.60
C TYR A 110 5.36 14.59 -3.83
N GLU A 111 4.71 15.74 -3.66
CA GLU A 111 3.33 15.80 -3.17
C GLU A 111 2.34 15.02 -4.05
N TYR A 112 2.75 14.57 -5.24
CA TYR A 112 1.87 13.91 -6.22
C TYR A 112 2.26 12.47 -6.61
N GLY A 113 3.17 11.80 -5.89
CA GLY A 113 3.39 10.35 -6.09
C GLY A 113 3.65 9.93 -7.54
N MET A 114 4.40 10.73 -8.31
CA MET A 114 4.93 10.26 -9.61
C MET A 114 6.42 10.02 -9.44
N VAL A 115 6.79 8.74 -9.32
CA VAL A 115 8.13 8.24 -9.59
C VAL A 115 7.99 7.16 -10.66
#